data_AF-C7JC20-F1
#
_entry.id   AF-C7JC20-F1
#
_cell.length_a   1.000
_cell.length_b   1.000
_cell.length_c   1.000
_cell.angle_alpha   90.00
_cell.angle_beta   90.00
_cell.angle_gamma   90.00
#
_symmetry.space_group_name_H-M   'P 1'
#
loop_
_entity.id
_entity.type
_entity.pdbx_description
1 polymer ?
#
loop_
_entity_poly.entity_id
_entity_poly.type
_entity_poly.pdbx_seq_one_letter_code
_entity_poly.pdbx_strand_id
1 'polypeptide(L)'
;MVTADDTPAPRRILLVSGLSGAGKSSILRILEDLEHEVIDNPPLGMLDDIVARAERPVAIGVDSRTRGFDASAVLEAMARLRMNPHLRVELIYATADESVLLRRYTATRRRHPLAPHGSIKEGIEEEIALTAPLRAAADLVIDTTDMPPPELRQFVESRFSPWTGGAQEGLTVALMSFAYPAGLPREADIVFDARFLRNPHYVPELAPKTGLDADVAEYVAEDRDYLPFLNQIHAMLQLVLPRFVQEGKKYATIAIGCSGGRHRSVTIVEALAKRLSAPDGMGKYEGAGKWPIMVMHRELARQGITSWRWARKPVEPALSDSSRTL
;
A
#
# COMPACT_ATOMS: atom_id res chain seq x y z
N MET A 1 -32.91 22.70 14.16
CA MET A 1 -32.49 21.33 13.78
C MET A 1 -32.09 21.38 12.33
N VAL A 2 -30.81 21.59 12.06
CA VAL A 2 -30.26 21.52 10.70
C VAL A 2 -29.93 20.04 10.49
N THR A 3 -30.58 19.45 9.49
CA THR A 3 -30.42 18.06 9.07
C THR A 3 -28.97 17.80 8.69
N ALA A 4 -28.45 16.63 9.09
CA ALA A 4 -27.18 16.12 8.62
C ALA A 4 -27.13 16.17 7.09
N ASP A 5 -26.01 16.64 6.58
CA ASP A 5 -25.73 16.79 5.16
C ASP A 5 -25.76 15.40 4.49
N ASP A 6 -26.89 15.06 3.87
CA ASP A 6 -27.17 13.78 3.19
C ASP A 6 -26.50 13.72 1.80
N THR A 7 -25.36 14.40 1.64
CA THR A 7 -24.60 14.39 0.39
C THR A 7 -23.95 13.01 0.24
N PRO A 8 -24.29 12.23 -0.80
CA PRO A 8 -23.71 10.90 -1.00
C PRO A 8 -22.19 11.02 -1.11
N ALA A 9 -21.46 10.11 -0.44
CA ALA A 9 -20.01 10.08 -0.47
C ALA A 9 -19.51 10.05 -1.94
N PRO A 10 -18.44 10.80 -2.27
CA PRO A 10 -17.99 10.92 -3.64
C PRO A 10 -17.62 9.55 -4.20
N ARG A 11 -18.10 9.27 -5.42
CA ARG A 11 -17.90 8.00 -6.11
C ARG A 11 -16.41 7.83 -6.45
N ARG A 12 -15.85 6.71 -6.04
CA ARG A 12 -14.43 6.39 -6.19
C ARG A 12 -14.12 5.90 -7.60
N ILE A 13 -13.15 6.54 -8.24
CA ILE A 13 -12.61 6.19 -9.55
C ILE A 13 -11.12 5.91 -9.37
N LEU A 14 -10.70 4.67 -9.62
CA LEU A 14 -9.32 4.23 -9.52
C LEU A 14 -8.75 4.04 -10.93
N LEU A 15 -7.74 4.81 -11.30
CA LEU A 15 -6.95 4.50 -12.49
C LEU A 15 -5.78 3.63 -12.04
N VAL A 16 -5.65 2.43 -12.63
CA VAL A 16 -4.56 1.50 -12.35
C VAL A 16 -3.63 1.46 -13.54
N SER A 17 -2.44 2.03 -13.36
CA SER A 17 -1.36 2.00 -14.34
C SER A 17 -0.09 1.41 -13.73
N GLY A 18 1.01 1.45 -14.47
CA GLY A 18 2.28 0.89 -14.03
C GLY A 18 3.00 0.08 -15.09
N LEU A 19 4.14 -0.46 -14.70
CA LEU A 19 4.98 -1.29 -15.57
C LEU A 19 4.31 -2.64 -15.83
N SER A 20 4.57 -3.21 -16.98
CA SER A 20 4.05 -4.51 -17.35
C SER A 20 4.79 -5.59 -16.56
N GLY A 21 4.04 -6.57 -16.03
CA GLY A 21 4.58 -7.53 -15.05
C GLY A 21 4.64 -7.01 -13.60
N ALA A 22 4.29 -5.75 -13.34
CA ALA A 22 4.25 -5.20 -11.98
C ALA A 22 2.98 -5.56 -11.17
N GLY A 23 2.08 -6.39 -11.70
CA GLY A 23 0.90 -6.85 -10.97
C GLY A 23 -0.38 -6.05 -11.16
N LYS A 24 -0.46 -5.15 -12.17
CA LYS A 24 -1.69 -4.40 -12.52
C LYS A 24 -2.93 -5.28 -12.61
N SER A 25 -2.86 -6.39 -13.36
CA SER A 25 -3.99 -7.31 -13.51
C SER A 25 -4.39 -8.00 -12.20
N SER A 26 -3.42 -8.22 -11.29
CA SER A 26 -3.72 -8.73 -9.95
C SER A 26 -4.44 -7.67 -9.11
N ILE A 27 -3.97 -6.43 -9.14
CA ILE A 27 -4.62 -5.30 -8.45
C ILE A 27 -6.06 -5.12 -8.95
N LEU A 28 -6.28 -5.10 -10.27
CA LEU A 28 -7.62 -4.98 -10.85
C LEU A 28 -8.55 -6.11 -10.39
N ARG A 29 -8.09 -7.37 -10.38
CA ARG A 29 -8.89 -8.50 -9.85
C ARG A 29 -9.22 -8.35 -8.38
N ILE A 30 -8.27 -7.89 -7.57
CA ILE A 30 -8.54 -7.65 -6.14
C ILE A 30 -9.58 -6.53 -5.99
N LEU A 31 -9.53 -5.48 -6.81
CA LEU A 31 -10.53 -4.41 -6.79
C LEU A 31 -11.91 -4.91 -7.26
N GLU A 32 -11.95 -5.84 -8.22
CA GLU A 32 -13.17 -6.54 -8.64
C GLU A 32 -13.79 -7.33 -7.48
N ASP A 33 -12.96 -8.09 -6.73
CA ASP A 33 -13.38 -8.81 -5.52
C ASP A 33 -13.91 -7.84 -4.44
N LEU A 34 -13.46 -6.58 -4.46
CA LEU A 34 -13.93 -5.47 -3.60
C LEU A 34 -15.09 -4.67 -4.24
N GLU A 35 -15.84 -5.30 -5.13
CA GLU A 35 -17.07 -4.78 -5.77
C GLU A 35 -16.88 -3.52 -6.64
N HIS A 36 -15.65 -3.22 -7.07
CA HIS A 36 -15.43 -2.20 -8.09
C HIS A 36 -15.82 -2.74 -9.46
N GLU A 37 -16.46 -1.90 -10.28
CA GLU A 37 -16.62 -2.17 -11.71
C GLU A 37 -15.26 -2.03 -12.40
N VAL A 38 -14.73 -3.13 -12.92
CA VAL A 38 -13.38 -3.19 -13.51
C VAL A 38 -13.46 -3.14 -15.02
N ILE A 39 -12.72 -2.20 -15.62
CA ILE A 39 -12.58 -2.09 -17.07
C ILE A 39 -11.08 -2.05 -17.41
N ASP A 40 -10.58 -3.11 -18.05
CA ASP A 40 -9.17 -3.21 -18.43
C ASP A 40 -8.96 -2.70 -19.87
N ASN A 41 -8.05 -1.75 -20.02
CA ASN A 41 -7.55 -1.23 -21.30
C ASN A 41 -8.61 -0.61 -22.25
N PRO A 42 -9.57 0.21 -21.77
CA PRO A 42 -10.52 0.88 -22.67
C PRO A 42 -9.80 1.96 -23.50
N PRO A 43 -10.27 2.29 -24.72
CA PRO A 43 -9.75 3.44 -25.45
C PRO A 43 -9.76 4.71 -24.60
N LEU A 44 -8.68 5.50 -24.61
CA LEU A 44 -8.51 6.63 -23.69
C LEU A 44 -9.64 7.67 -23.80
N GLY A 45 -10.17 7.87 -25.01
CA GLY A 45 -11.30 8.78 -25.26
C GLY A 45 -12.62 8.35 -24.63
N MET A 46 -12.73 7.13 -24.09
CA MET A 46 -13.95 6.62 -23.44
C MET A 46 -13.94 6.79 -21.92
N LEU A 47 -12.86 7.31 -21.32
CA LEU A 47 -12.77 7.43 -19.86
C LEU A 47 -13.90 8.27 -19.27
N ASP A 48 -14.18 9.42 -19.87
CA ASP A 48 -15.22 10.34 -19.40
C ASP A 48 -16.62 9.68 -19.48
N ASP A 49 -16.91 8.94 -20.56
CA ASP A 49 -18.18 8.22 -20.76
C ASP A 49 -18.35 7.05 -19.78
N ILE A 50 -17.28 6.28 -19.56
CA ILE A 50 -17.26 5.18 -18.59
C ILE A 50 -17.58 5.73 -17.20
N VAL A 51 -16.87 6.78 -16.78
CA VAL A 51 -17.07 7.40 -15.48
C VAL A 51 -18.43 8.07 -15.38
N ALA A 52 -18.98 8.65 -16.45
CA ALA A 52 -20.31 9.24 -16.42
C ALA A 52 -21.42 8.20 -16.20
N ARG A 53 -21.26 6.98 -16.75
CA ARG A 53 -22.29 5.93 -16.75
C ARG A 53 -22.23 4.96 -15.58
N ALA A 54 -21.09 4.86 -14.91
CA ALA A 54 -20.95 3.92 -13.81
C ALA A 54 -21.89 4.25 -12.65
N GLU A 55 -22.41 3.25 -11.95
CA GLU A 55 -23.21 3.47 -10.73
C GLU A 55 -22.44 3.07 -9.47
N ARG A 56 -21.37 2.30 -9.64
CA ARG A 56 -20.51 1.76 -8.58
C ARG A 56 -19.12 2.42 -8.62
N PRO A 57 -18.28 2.22 -7.59
CA PRO A 57 -16.86 2.51 -7.70
C PRO A 57 -16.27 1.83 -8.93
N VAL A 58 -15.42 2.52 -9.69
CA VAL A 58 -14.83 2.00 -10.94
C VAL A 58 -13.32 1.88 -10.78
N ALA A 59 -12.75 0.80 -11.29
CA ALA A 59 -11.32 0.65 -11.46
C ALA A 59 -10.97 0.44 -12.96
N ILE A 60 -10.20 1.36 -13.51
CA ILE A 60 -9.85 1.39 -14.94
C ILE A 60 -8.37 1.08 -15.12
N GLY A 61 -8.07 -0.01 -15.82
CA GLY A 61 -6.71 -0.37 -16.22
C GLY A 61 -6.25 0.46 -17.40
N VAL A 62 -5.16 1.20 -17.25
CA VAL A 62 -4.55 2.00 -18.33
C VAL A 62 -3.06 1.69 -18.41
N ASP A 63 -2.61 1.20 -19.56
CA ASP A 63 -1.20 0.87 -19.79
C ASP A 63 -0.75 1.19 -21.22
N SER A 64 0.50 0.87 -21.54
CA SER A 64 1.12 1.13 -22.85
C SER A 64 0.36 0.50 -24.03
N ARG A 65 -0.55 -0.46 -23.79
CA ARG A 65 -1.40 -1.11 -24.80
C ARG A 65 -2.74 -0.39 -24.99
N THR A 66 -3.03 0.63 -24.18
CA THR A 66 -4.29 1.37 -24.28
C THR A 66 -4.34 2.10 -25.61
N ARG A 67 -5.46 1.98 -26.33
CA ARG A 67 -5.60 2.66 -27.63
C ARG A 67 -5.62 4.17 -27.40
N GLY A 68 -4.67 4.86 -28.04
CA GLY A 68 -4.47 6.30 -27.86
C GLY A 68 -3.75 6.63 -26.55
N PHE A 69 -3.00 5.69 -25.96
CA PHE A 69 -2.22 5.93 -24.76
C PHE A 69 -1.19 7.03 -24.99
N ASP A 70 -1.27 8.05 -24.14
CA ASP A 70 -0.22 9.03 -23.90
C ASP A 70 -0.30 9.40 -22.41
N ALA A 71 0.85 9.42 -21.73
CA ALA A 71 0.87 9.68 -20.29
C ALA A 71 0.29 11.05 -19.94
N SER A 72 0.55 12.07 -20.76
CA SER A 72 0.03 13.42 -20.55
C SER A 72 -1.48 13.46 -20.76
N ALA A 73 -1.98 12.80 -21.80
CA ALA A 73 -3.42 12.72 -22.07
C ALA A 73 -4.20 11.99 -20.95
N VAL A 74 -3.60 10.96 -20.33
CA VAL A 74 -4.17 10.30 -19.14
C VAL A 74 -4.25 11.27 -17.97
N LEU A 75 -3.19 12.04 -17.70
CA LEU A 75 -3.16 13.03 -16.62
C LEU A 75 -4.15 14.17 -16.87
N GLU A 76 -4.31 14.62 -18.10
CA GLU A 76 -5.32 15.60 -18.48
C GLU A 76 -6.74 15.08 -18.26
N ALA A 77 -7.02 13.84 -18.64
CA ALA A 77 -8.31 13.20 -18.37
C ALA A 77 -8.58 13.12 -16.86
N MET A 78 -7.59 12.70 -16.07
CA MET A 78 -7.71 12.71 -14.61
C MET A 78 -7.96 14.10 -14.04
N ALA A 79 -7.27 15.13 -14.52
CA ALA A 79 -7.45 16.50 -14.07
C ALA A 79 -8.89 16.98 -14.33
N ARG A 80 -9.46 16.67 -15.51
CA ARG A 80 -10.88 16.96 -15.82
C ARG A 80 -11.83 16.23 -14.88
N LEU A 81 -11.63 14.93 -14.66
CA LEU A 81 -12.48 14.14 -13.76
C LEU A 81 -12.41 14.66 -12.31
N ARG A 82 -11.24 15.11 -11.85
CA ARG A 82 -11.04 15.71 -10.52
C ARG A 82 -11.77 17.04 -10.33
N MET A 83 -12.19 17.72 -11.41
CA MET A 83 -13.01 18.93 -11.30
C MET A 83 -14.43 18.63 -10.82
N ASN A 84 -14.90 17.37 -10.89
CA ASN A 84 -16.21 16.98 -10.40
C ASN A 84 -16.14 16.67 -8.89
N PRO A 85 -16.80 17.46 -8.02
CA PRO A 85 -16.74 17.26 -6.57
C PRO A 85 -17.41 15.95 -6.10
N HIS A 86 -18.24 15.34 -6.94
CA HIS A 86 -18.87 14.04 -6.66
C HIS A 86 -17.97 12.85 -7.01
N LEU A 87 -16.76 13.10 -7.52
CA LEU A 87 -15.79 12.07 -7.87
C LEU A 87 -14.58 12.15 -6.97
N ARG A 88 -14.09 10.98 -6.55
CA ARG A 88 -12.78 10.82 -5.94
C ARG A 88 -11.89 10.01 -6.88
N VAL A 89 -10.98 10.70 -7.57
CA VAL A 89 -10.12 10.11 -8.60
C VAL A 89 -8.70 9.90 -8.07
N GLU A 90 -8.27 8.64 -7.97
CA GLU A 90 -6.94 8.24 -7.51
C GLU A 90 -6.21 7.41 -8.58
N LEU A 91 -4.93 7.70 -8.82
CA LEU A 91 -4.01 6.95 -9.67
C LEU A 91 -3.13 6.03 -8.83
N ILE A 92 -3.26 4.74 -9.11
CA ILE A 92 -2.41 3.68 -8.59
C ILE A 92 -1.38 3.34 -9.65
N TYR A 93 -0.10 3.43 -9.31
CA TYR A 93 1.00 3.04 -10.18
C TYR A 93 1.71 1.81 -9.62
N ALA A 94 1.57 0.66 -10.28
CA ALA A 94 2.26 -0.56 -9.92
C ALA A 94 3.67 -0.59 -10.54
N THR A 95 4.69 -0.85 -9.73
CA THR A 95 6.08 -0.98 -10.19
C THR A 95 6.72 -2.23 -9.61
N ALA A 96 7.86 -2.61 -10.18
CA ALA A 96 8.85 -3.48 -9.56
C ALA A 96 10.23 -3.18 -10.14
N ASP A 97 11.28 -3.70 -9.53
CA ASP A 97 12.63 -3.63 -10.08
C ASP A 97 12.70 -4.35 -11.43
N GLU A 98 13.53 -3.79 -12.32
CA GLU A 98 13.69 -4.27 -13.69
C GLU A 98 14.03 -5.77 -13.77
N SER A 99 14.92 -6.23 -12.89
CA SER A 99 15.32 -7.65 -12.81
C SER A 99 14.13 -8.57 -12.44
N VAL A 100 13.23 -8.09 -11.58
CA VAL A 100 12.01 -8.81 -11.19
C VAL A 100 11.00 -8.81 -12.32
N LEU A 101 10.80 -7.67 -13.01
CA LEU A 101 9.93 -7.57 -14.18
C LEU A 101 10.39 -8.51 -15.30
N LEU A 102 11.69 -8.52 -15.61
CA LEU A 102 12.29 -9.40 -16.61
C LEU A 102 12.05 -10.88 -16.26
N ARG A 103 12.23 -11.26 -15.00
CA ARG A 103 11.96 -12.63 -14.52
C ARG A 103 10.49 -13.00 -14.67
N ARG A 104 9.56 -12.12 -14.27
CA ARG A 104 8.10 -12.35 -14.38
C ARG A 104 7.67 -12.48 -15.85
N TYR A 105 8.20 -11.64 -16.73
CA TYR A 105 7.93 -11.72 -18.17
C TYR A 105 8.41 -13.03 -18.77
N THR A 106 9.66 -13.43 -18.47
CA THR A 106 10.24 -14.69 -18.93
C THR A 106 9.39 -15.89 -18.49
N ALA A 107 8.86 -15.87 -17.27
CA ALA A 107 7.97 -16.93 -16.77
C ALA A 107 6.65 -17.02 -17.54
N THR A 108 6.09 -15.91 -17.99
CA THR A 108 4.84 -15.90 -18.78
C THR A 108 5.03 -16.16 -20.27
N ARG A 109 6.28 -16.13 -20.77
CA ARG A 109 6.65 -16.27 -22.20
C ARG A 109 5.90 -15.31 -23.15
N ARG A 110 5.42 -14.18 -22.65
CA ARG A 110 4.74 -13.15 -23.45
C ARG A 110 5.75 -12.17 -24.04
N ARG A 111 5.47 -11.65 -25.23
CA ARG A 111 6.24 -10.54 -25.82
C ARG A 111 5.94 -9.24 -25.10
N HIS A 112 6.90 -8.32 -25.08
CA HIS A 112 6.70 -6.98 -24.53
C HIS A 112 5.93 -6.11 -25.55
N PRO A 113 4.86 -5.39 -25.15
CA PRO A 113 4.05 -4.61 -26.08
C PRO A 113 4.81 -3.54 -26.86
N LEU A 114 5.74 -2.85 -26.20
CA LEU A 114 6.55 -1.79 -26.80
C LEU A 114 7.79 -2.32 -27.55
N ALA A 115 8.16 -3.59 -27.37
CA ALA A 115 9.29 -4.21 -28.07
C ALA A 115 8.86 -5.50 -28.77
N PRO A 116 8.01 -5.42 -29.82
CA PRO A 116 7.51 -6.60 -30.54
C PRO A 116 8.60 -7.37 -31.31
N HIS A 117 9.69 -6.68 -31.64
CA HIS A 117 10.87 -7.21 -32.35
C HIS A 117 12.19 -7.00 -31.58
N GLY A 118 12.16 -6.31 -30.44
CA GLY A 118 13.31 -6.02 -29.59
C GLY A 118 13.44 -6.97 -28.40
N SER A 119 14.38 -6.68 -27.51
CA SER A 119 14.51 -7.40 -26.25
C SER A 119 13.45 -6.97 -25.23
N ILE A 120 13.10 -7.87 -24.29
CA ILE A 120 12.20 -7.54 -23.17
C ILE A 120 12.78 -6.38 -22.34
N LYS A 121 14.11 -6.33 -22.22
CA LYS A 121 14.80 -5.27 -21.47
C LYS A 121 14.55 -3.88 -22.07
N GLU A 122 14.79 -3.73 -23.37
CA GLU A 122 14.52 -2.46 -24.09
C GLU A 122 13.04 -2.06 -23.95
N GLY A 123 12.13 -3.03 -24.05
CA GLY A 123 10.71 -2.78 -23.85
C GLY A 123 10.38 -2.25 -22.45
N ILE A 124 11.02 -2.77 -21.40
CA ILE A 124 10.84 -2.30 -20.03
C ILE A 124 11.43 -0.89 -19.87
N GLU A 125 12.63 -0.63 -20.39
CA GLU A 125 13.28 0.69 -20.33
C GLU A 125 12.41 1.77 -21.02
N GLU A 126 11.87 1.46 -22.19
CA GLU A 126 10.96 2.34 -22.93
C GLU A 126 9.65 2.56 -22.17
N GLU A 127 9.07 1.52 -21.56
CA GLU A 127 7.85 1.65 -20.76
C GLU A 127 8.07 2.50 -19.49
N ILE A 128 9.25 2.38 -18.86
CA ILE A 128 9.65 3.23 -17.72
C ILE A 128 9.69 4.69 -18.15
N ALA A 129 10.33 5.00 -19.27
CA ALA A 129 10.40 6.37 -19.78
C ALA A 129 9.02 6.91 -20.14
N LEU A 130 8.22 6.12 -20.86
CA LEU A 130 6.89 6.48 -21.31
C LEU A 130 5.92 6.75 -20.15
N THR A 131 5.99 5.95 -19.09
CA THR A 131 5.05 6.04 -17.96
C THR A 131 5.59 6.83 -16.76
N ALA A 132 6.80 7.40 -16.85
CA ALA A 132 7.40 8.22 -15.80
C ALA A 132 6.50 9.39 -15.34
N PRO A 133 5.77 10.13 -16.21
CA PRO A 133 4.85 11.17 -15.77
C PRO A 133 3.71 10.63 -14.91
N LEU A 134 3.16 9.46 -15.26
CA LEU A 134 2.11 8.81 -14.47
C LEU A 134 2.63 8.41 -13.09
N ARG A 135 3.84 7.85 -13.02
CA ARG A 135 4.46 7.50 -11.76
C ARG A 135 4.69 8.72 -10.87
N ALA A 136 5.12 9.85 -11.46
CA ALA A 136 5.37 11.09 -10.71
C ALA A 136 4.07 11.70 -10.15
N ALA A 137 2.96 11.54 -10.85
CA ALA A 137 1.65 12.06 -10.45
C ALA A 137 0.77 11.06 -9.67
N ALA A 138 1.27 9.84 -9.42
CA ALA A 138 0.50 8.79 -8.77
C ALA A 138 0.19 9.13 -7.31
N ASP A 139 -1.06 8.92 -6.91
CA ASP A 139 -1.48 9.07 -5.51
C ASP A 139 -1.00 7.88 -4.66
N LEU A 140 -0.75 6.73 -5.29
CA LEU A 140 -0.17 5.55 -4.67
C LEU A 140 0.76 4.83 -5.64
N VAL A 141 2.03 4.72 -5.27
CA VAL A 141 2.99 3.84 -5.96
C VAL A 141 3.10 2.55 -5.17
N ILE A 142 2.75 1.41 -5.79
CA ILE A 142 2.86 0.09 -5.17
C ILE A 142 4.10 -0.60 -5.74
N ASP A 143 5.13 -0.76 -4.91
CA ASP A 143 6.34 -1.51 -5.27
C ASP A 143 6.16 -3.00 -5.01
N THR A 144 5.83 -3.75 -6.06
CA THR A 144 5.59 -5.18 -5.97
C THR A 144 6.86 -6.03 -6.07
N THR A 145 8.06 -5.44 -6.07
CA THR A 145 9.34 -6.15 -6.22
C THR A 145 9.41 -7.37 -5.31
N ASP A 146 9.00 -7.17 -4.07
CA ASP A 146 9.16 -8.14 -2.98
C ASP A 146 7.84 -8.57 -2.36
N MET A 147 6.73 -8.23 -2.99
CA MET A 147 5.39 -8.59 -2.53
C MET A 147 4.90 -9.84 -3.27
N PRO A 148 4.80 -11.00 -2.61
CA PRO A 148 4.08 -12.15 -3.13
C PRO A 148 2.59 -11.83 -3.36
N PRO A 149 1.89 -12.59 -4.23
CA PRO A 149 0.48 -12.33 -4.53
C PRO A 149 -0.45 -12.24 -3.31
N PRO A 150 -0.32 -13.08 -2.26
CA PRO A 150 -1.12 -12.93 -1.05
C PRO A 150 -0.89 -11.61 -0.32
N GLU A 151 0.35 -11.11 -0.27
CA GLU A 151 0.66 -9.84 0.40
C GLU A 151 0.16 -8.64 -0.41
N LEU A 152 0.30 -8.68 -1.73
CA LEU A 152 -0.29 -7.68 -2.61
C LEU A 152 -1.81 -7.60 -2.42
N ARG A 153 -2.48 -8.76 -2.35
CA ARG A 153 -3.92 -8.84 -2.05
C ARG A 153 -4.25 -8.14 -0.74
N GLN A 154 -3.55 -8.48 0.33
CA GLN A 154 -3.81 -7.91 1.65
C GLN A 154 -3.54 -6.41 1.70
N PHE A 155 -2.46 -5.94 1.06
CA PHE A 155 -2.17 -4.52 0.96
C PHE A 155 -3.30 -3.76 0.24
N VAL A 156 -3.75 -4.25 -0.92
CA VAL A 156 -4.85 -3.64 -1.68
C VAL A 156 -6.18 -3.72 -0.91
N GLU A 157 -6.53 -4.86 -0.32
CA GLU A 157 -7.74 -5.03 0.50
C GLU A 157 -7.74 -4.07 1.70
N SER A 158 -6.61 -3.94 2.40
CA SER A 158 -6.48 -2.99 3.51
C SER A 158 -6.68 -1.54 3.07
N ARG A 159 -6.35 -1.23 1.81
CA ARG A 159 -6.30 0.11 1.23
C ARG A 159 -7.58 0.53 0.51
N PHE A 160 -8.41 -0.42 0.09
CA PHE A 160 -9.56 -0.15 -0.76
C PHE A 160 -10.85 -0.89 -0.35
N SER A 161 -10.81 -1.72 0.70
CA SER A 161 -12.03 -2.32 1.24
C SER A 161 -13.01 -1.23 1.72
N PRO A 162 -14.32 -1.37 1.43
CA PRO A 162 -15.33 -0.44 1.92
C PRO A 162 -15.36 -0.44 3.46
N TRP A 163 -14.77 0.58 4.07
CA TRP A 163 -14.91 0.78 5.51
C TRP A 163 -16.31 1.32 5.79
N THR A 164 -17.23 0.43 6.17
CA THR A 164 -18.59 0.75 6.61
C THR A 164 -18.68 0.95 8.13
N GLY A 165 -17.59 1.36 8.78
CA GLY A 165 -17.68 1.96 10.11
C GLY A 165 -18.32 3.32 9.97
N GLY A 166 -19.51 3.52 10.54
CA GLY A 166 -20.36 4.69 10.27
C GLY A 166 -19.61 6.03 10.30
N ALA A 167 -19.81 6.84 9.26
CA ALA A 167 -19.60 8.30 9.15
C ALA A 167 -18.32 8.96 9.73
N GLN A 168 -17.34 8.23 10.27
CA GLN A 168 -16.19 8.80 10.97
C GLN A 168 -14.87 8.28 10.40
N GLU A 169 -14.36 8.99 9.40
CA GLU A 169 -12.94 9.19 9.06
C GLU A 169 -11.89 8.35 9.83
N GLY A 170 -11.78 7.05 9.54
CA GLY A 170 -10.71 6.21 10.06
C GLY A 170 -9.41 6.29 9.26
N LEU A 171 -8.28 6.04 9.93
CA LEU A 171 -6.98 5.79 9.31
C LEU A 171 -6.70 4.28 9.31
N THR A 172 -6.16 3.74 8.22
CA THR A 172 -5.48 2.44 8.25
C THR A 172 -3.98 2.67 8.31
N VAL A 173 -3.32 2.06 9.30
CA VAL A 173 -1.87 2.20 9.52
C VAL A 173 -1.16 0.93 9.06
N ALA A 174 -0.20 1.06 8.16
CA ALA A 174 0.68 -0.03 7.76
C ALA A 174 2.07 0.18 8.37
N LEU A 175 2.56 -0.81 9.10
CA LEU A 175 3.92 -0.85 9.62
C LEU A 175 4.74 -1.81 8.77
N MET A 176 5.86 -1.34 8.23
CA MET A 176 6.68 -2.12 7.31
C MET A 176 8.13 -2.18 7.79
N SER A 177 8.74 -3.37 7.78
CA SER A 177 10.20 -3.47 7.86
C SER A 177 10.79 -3.62 6.46
N PHE A 178 11.93 -2.95 6.22
CA PHE A 178 12.66 -3.06 4.95
C PHE A 178 14.19 -3.11 5.15
N ALA A 179 14.93 -3.41 4.08
CA ALA A 179 16.38 -3.35 3.99
C ALA A 179 16.85 -2.17 3.12
N TYR A 180 17.75 -1.33 3.64
CA TYR A 180 18.29 -0.20 2.88
C TYR A 180 18.91 -0.56 1.51
N PRO A 181 19.66 -1.68 1.36
CA PRO A 181 20.18 -2.09 0.06
C PRO A 181 19.10 -2.42 -0.98
N ALA A 182 17.87 -2.73 -0.54
CA ALA A 182 16.72 -2.95 -1.42
C ALA A 182 15.99 -1.63 -1.82
N GLY A 183 16.48 -0.48 -1.34
CA GLY A 183 15.84 0.82 -1.54
C GLY A 183 14.74 1.12 -0.52
N LEU A 184 14.33 2.39 -0.48
CA LEU A 184 13.21 2.82 0.36
C LEU A 184 11.89 2.31 -0.23
N PRO A 185 10.94 1.81 0.58
CA PRO A 185 9.59 1.51 0.12
C PRO A 185 8.94 2.78 -0.44
N ARG A 186 8.38 2.68 -1.64
CA ARG A 186 7.83 3.83 -2.38
C ARG A 186 6.49 4.29 -1.83
N GLU A 187 5.81 3.37 -1.17
CA GLU A 187 4.54 3.52 -0.47
C GLU A 187 4.69 4.08 0.95
N ALA A 188 5.91 4.33 1.44
CA ALA A 188 6.15 4.82 2.79
C ALA A 188 5.88 6.33 2.93
N ASP A 189 5.06 6.71 3.91
CA ASP A 189 4.86 8.11 4.31
C ASP A 189 5.94 8.58 5.29
N ILE A 190 6.39 7.69 6.19
CA ILE A 190 7.40 7.98 7.21
C ILE A 190 8.43 6.86 7.21
N VAL A 191 9.72 7.20 7.26
CA VAL A 191 10.83 6.24 7.28
C VAL A 191 11.76 6.49 8.46
N PHE A 192 12.10 5.44 9.21
CA PHE A 192 13.08 5.48 10.30
C PHE A 192 14.24 4.52 10.08
N ASP A 193 15.45 4.94 10.44
CA ASP A 193 16.66 4.14 10.35
C ASP A 193 16.98 3.45 11.68
N ALA A 194 17.01 2.12 11.70
CA ALA A 194 17.37 1.30 12.86
C ALA A 194 18.77 0.69 12.75
N ARG A 195 19.62 1.12 11.79
CA ARG A 195 20.97 0.56 11.56
C ARG A 195 21.96 0.83 12.69
N PHE A 196 21.69 1.80 13.56
CA PHE A 196 22.57 2.14 14.67
C PHE A 196 22.43 1.19 15.87
N LEU A 197 21.29 0.48 15.99
CA LEU A 197 21.06 -0.48 17.07
C LEU A 197 21.98 -1.69 16.95
N ARG A 198 22.28 -2.33 18.10
CA ARG A 198 23.06 -3.55 18.23
C ARG A 198 22.68 -4.59 17.16
N ASN A 199 23.68 -5.05 16.41
CA ASN A 199 23.46 -5.87 15.23
C ASN A 199 23.54 -7.38 15.55
N PRO A 200 22.42 -8.13 15.51
CA PRO A 200 22.43 -9.57 15.84
C PRO A 200 23.21 -10.43 14.84
N HIS A 201 23.50 -9.89 13.65
CA HIS A 201 24.23 -10.61 12.60
C HIS A 201 25.64 -11.06 13.03
N TYR A 202 26.27 -10.39 14.00
CA TYR A 202 27.60 -10.76 14.48
C TYR A 202 27.57 -11.85 15.57
N VAL A 203 26.39 -12.28 16.01
CA VAL A 203 26.22 -13.38 16.95
C VAL A 203 25.82 -14.62 16.15
N PRO A 204 26.68 -15.67 16.08
CA PRO A 204 26.45 -16.82 15.22
C PRO A 204 25.09 -17.50 15.43
N GLU A 205 24.61 -17.54 16.68
CA GLU A 205 23.34 -18.17 17.06
C GLU A 205 22.11 -17.36 16.64
N LEU A 206 22.25 -16.03 16.53
CA LEU A 206 21.17 -15.11 16.19
C LEU A 206 21.13 -14.78 14.69
N ALA A 207 22.27 -14.85 13.99
CA ALA A 207 22.38 -14.56 12.57
C ALA A 207 21.38 -15.31 11.65
N PRO A 208 21.04 -16.60 11.88
CA PRO A 208 20.05 -17.29 11.06
C PRO A 208 18.59 -16.98 11.47
N LYS A 209 18.36 -16.34 12.62
CA LYS A 209 17.02 -16.05 13.14
C LYS A 209 16.46 -14.74 12.57
N THR A 210 15.30 -14.31 13.02
CA THR A 210 14.62 -13.10 12.56
C THR A 210 14.21 -12.24 13.74
N GLY A 211 13.84 -10.99 13.52
CA GLY A 211 13.32 -10.13 14.58
C GLY A 211 11.96 -10.60 15.14
N LEU A 212 11.35 -11.65 14.58
CA LEU A 212 10.18 -12.33 15.14
C LEU A 212 10.56 -13.30 16.27
N ASP A 213 11.82 -13.75 16.31
CA ASP A 213 12.34 -14.64 17.34
C ASP A 213 12.68 -13.87 18.61
N ALA A 214 12.25 -14.40 19.77
CA ALA A 214 12.33 -13.70 21.05
C ALA A 214 13.78 -13.35 21.45
N ASP A 215 14.72 -14.23 21.20
CA ASP A 215 16.13 -14.03 21.54
C ASP A 215 16.81 -12.95 20.68
N VAL A 216 16.43 -12.83 19.39
CA VAL A 216 16.85 -11.70 18.55
C VAL A 216 16.25 -10.41 19.08
N ALA A 217 14.95 -10.41 19.41
CA ALA A 217 14.27 -9.22 19.93
C ALA A 217 14.87 -8.74 21.25
N GLU A 218 15.14 -9.67 22.17
CA GLU A 218 15.81 -9.40 23.45
C GLU A 218 17.22 -8.85 23.25
N TYR A 219 18.03 -9.47 22.39
CA TYR A 219 19.37 -9.00 22.09
C TYR A 219 19.40 -7.58 21.51
N VAL A 220 18.47 -7.24 20.61
CA VAL A 220 18.35 -5.88 20.08
C VAL A 220 17.89 -4.91 21.18
N ALA A 221 17.01 -5.35 22.09
CA ALA A 221 16.50 -4.55 23.19
C ALA A 221 17.53 -4.28 24.31
N GLU A 222 18.62 -5.04 24.39
CA GLU A 222 19.76 -4.76 25.28
C GLU A 222 20.56 -3.52 24.89
N ASP A 223 20.37 -2.99 23.67
CA ASP A 223 20.98 -1.72 23.29
C ASP A 223 20.41 -0.57 24.15
N ARG A 224 21.29 0.23 24.75
CA ARG A 224 20.90 1.35 25.63
C ARG A 224 19.98 2.36 24.92
N ASP A 225 20.09 2.48 23.60
CA ASP A 225 19.38 3.46 22.79
C ASP A 225 18.09 2.87 22.17
N TYR A 226 17.83 1.56 22.32
CA TYR A 226 16.63 0.88 21.81
C TYR A 226 15.32 1.47 22.34
N LEU A 227 15.16 1.49 23.66
CA LEU A 227 13.92 1.95 24.29
C LEU A 227 13.70 3.46 24.10
N PRO A 228 14.72 4.34 24.27
CA PRO A 228 14.59 5.75 23.93
C PRO A 228 14.15 6.00 22.48
N PHE A 229 14.72 5.28 21.51
CA PHE A 229 14.36 5.41 20.11
C PHE A 229 12.92 4.98 19.82
N LEU A 230 12.53 3.79 20.31
CA LEU A 230 11.17 3.27 20.16
C LEU A 230 10.13 4.22 20.79
N ASN A 231 10.44 4.79 21.95
CA ASN A 231 9.58 5.78 22.61
C ASN A 231 9.40 7.05 21.77
N GLN A 232 10.46 7.57 21.17
CA GLN A 232 10.39 8.76 20.33
C GLN A 232 9.58 8.53 19.05
N ILE A 233 9.78 7.39 18.38
CA ILE A 233 8.96 6.99 17.24
C ILE A 233 7.49 6.95 17.64
N HIS A 234 7.17 6.25 18.71
CA HIS A 234 5.80 6.08 19.18
C HIS A 234 5.15 7.44 19.53
N ALA A 235 5.86 8.30 20.27
CA ALA A 235 5.37 9.63 20.62
C ALA A 235 5.13 10.51 19.38
N MET A 236 6.02 10.44 18.38
CA MET A 236 5.80 11.15 17.13
C MET A 236 4.57 10.64 16.39
N LEU A 237 4.35 9.32 16.32
CA LEU A 237 3.16 8.76 15.68
C LEU A 237 1.86 9.14 16.38
N GLN A 238 1.86 9.22 17.72
CA GLN A 238 0.71 9.74 18.47
C GLN A 238 0.39 11.20 18.14
N LEU A 239 1.39 11.98 17.72
CA LEU A 239 1.22 13.36 17.28
C LEU A 239 0.72 13.46 15.83
N VAL A 240 1.35 12.73 14.90
CA VAL A 240 1.14 12.94 13.45
C VAL A 240 -0.02 12.15 12.86
N LEU A 241 -0.33 10.95 13.35
CA LEU A 241 -1.41 10.13 12.77
C LEU A 241 -2.80 10.80 12.92
N PRO A 242 -3.15 11.43 14.06
CA PRO A 242 -4.36 12.24 14.16
C PRO A 242 -4.41 13.41 13.17
N ARG A 243 -3.26 14.05 12.91
CA ARG A 243 -3.17 15.14 11.93
C ARG A 243 -3.37 14.63 10.51
N PHE A 244 -2.87 13.43 10.18
CA PHE A 244 -3.13 12.80 8.90
C PHE A 244 -4.62 12.61 8.64
N VAL A 245 -5.39 12.18 9.65
CA VAL A 245 -6.84 12.06 9.52
C VAL A 245 -7.51 13.41 9.28
N GLN A 246 -7.11 14.45 10.02
CA GLN A 246 -7.63 15.81 9.85
C GLN A 246 -7.36 16.38 8.44
N GLU A 247 -6.21 16.03 7.85
CA GLU A 247 -5.86 16.37 6.46
C GLU A 247 -6.52 15.42 5.43
N GLY A 248 -7.44 14.56 5.86
CA GLY A 248 -8.20 13.66 5.00
C GLY A 248 -7.44 12.40 4.55
N LYS A 249 -6.21 12.16 5.02
CA LYS A 249 -5.51 10.90 4.75
C LYS A 249 -6.28 9.75 5.39
N LYS A 250 -6.52 8.73 4.57
CA LYS A 250 -7.18 7.48 5.01
C LYS A 250 -6.18 6.36 5.28
N TYR A 251 -4.92 6.55 4.89
CA TYR A 251 -3.86 5.55 4.99
C TYR A 251 -2.53 6.18 5.35
N ALA A 252 -1.75 5.48 6.16
CA ALA A 252 -0.40 5.88 6.54
C ALA A 252 0.53 4.67 6.60
N THR A 253 1.61 4.70 5.83
CA THR A 253 2.64 3.65 5.84
C THR A 253 3.88 4.15 6.58
N ILE A 254 4.26 3.45 7.65
CA ILE A 254 5.43 3.74 8.47
C ILE A 254 6.44 2.62 8.23
N ALA A 255 7.59 2.97 7.67
CA ALA A 255 8.64 2.02 7.34
C ALA A 255 9.85 2.13 8.29
N ILE A 256 10.36 1.00 8.77
CA ILE A 256 11.57 0.89 9.57
C ILE A 256 12.64 0.13 8.78
N GLY A 257 13.79 0.74 8.59
CA GLY A 257 14.89 0.19 7.79
C GLY A 257 16.02 -0.35 8.65
N CYS A 258 16.59 -1.50 8.26
CA CYS A 258 17.92 -1.89 8.72
C CYS A 258 18.78 -2.38 7.55
N SER A 259 20.00 -2.86 7.78
CA SER A 259 20.88 -3.27 6.68
C SER A 259 20.35 -4.47 5.88
N GLY A 260 19.69 -5.41 6.54
CA GLY A 260 19.26 -6.67 5.92
C GLY A 260 17.76 -6.96 6.01
N GLY A 261 16.96 -6.06 6.60
CA GLY A 261 15.51 -6.22 6.70
C GLY A 261 15.03 -7.40 7.56
N ARG A 262 15.94 -8.10 8.25
CA ARG A 262 15.67 -9.38 8.92
C ARG A 262 15.53 -9.30 10.44
N HIS A 263 16.33 -8.46 11.09
CA HIS A 263 16.48 -8.43 12.56
C HIS A 263 15.93 -7.14 13.16
N ARG A 264 16.76 -6.09 13.24
CA ARG A 264 16.47 -4.83 13.94
C ARG A 264 15.18 -4.15 13.48
N SER A 265 14.98 -4.02 12.17
CA SER A 265 13.77 -3.40 11.62
C SER A 265 12.51 -4.20 11.94
N VAL A 266 12.57 -5.53 11.82
CA VAL A 266 11.48 -6.44 12.18
C VAL A 266 11.14 -6.30 13.67
N THR A 267 12.15 -6.33 14.55
CA THR A 267 11.98 -6.17 16.00
C THR A 267 11.30 -4.83 16.35
N ILE A 268 11.74 -3.72 15.76
CA ILE A 268 11.15 -2.40 16.03
C ILE A 268 9.71 -2.32 15.51
N VAL A 269 9.44 -2.85 14.31
CA VAL A 269 8.08 -2.88 13.74
C VAL A 269 7.13 -3.66 14.65
N GLU A 270 7.54 -4.82 15.12
CA GLU A 270 6.74 -5.67 16.03
C GLU A 270 6.49 -5.00 17.38
N ALA A 271 7.53 -4.39 17.97
CA ALA A 271 7.41 -3.66 19.21
C ALA A 271 6.49 -2.43 19.09
N LEU A 272 6.58 -1.72 17.97
CA LEU A 272 5.73 -0.57 17.67
C LEU A 272 4.28 -0.99 17.42
N ALA A 273 4.06 -2.10 16.68
CA ALA A 273 2.74 -2.67 16.46
C ALA A 273 2.05 -3.00 17.79
N LYS A 274 2.77 -3.62 18.73
CA LYS A 274 2.28 -3.93 20.08
C LYS A 274 1.88 -2.65 20.84
N ARG A 275 2.68 -1.59 20.75
CA ARG A 275 2.39 -0.31 21.42
C ARG A 275 1.19 0.41 20.84
N LEU A 276 1.11 0.53 19.51
CA LEU A 276 0.00 1.21 18.83
C LEU A 276 -1.33 0.45 18.97
N SER A 277 -1.28 -0.88 19.09
CA SER A 277 -2.47 -1.72 19.29
C SER A 277 -2.99 -1.70 20.73
N ALA A 278 -2.21 -1.20 21.69
CA ALA A 278 -2.68 -1.04 23.07
C ALA A 278 -3.83 -0.02 23.15
N PRO A 279 -4.73 -0.09 24.16
CA PRO A 279 -5.89 0.80 24.29
C PRO A 279 -5.55 2.29 24.15
N ASP A 280 -4.48 2.74 24.80
CA ASP A 280 -4.01 4.14 24.76
C ASP A 280 -2.85 4.37 23.78
N GLY A 281 -2.54 3.34 22.98
CA GLY A 281 -1.40 3.29 22.07
C GLY A 281 -1.42 4.39 21.00
N MET A 282 -2.60 4.82 20.57
CA MET A 282 -2.76 5.81 19.50
C MET A 282 -2.97 7.25 20.01
N GLY A 283 -2.78 7.48 21.31
CA GLY A 283 -3.00 8.80 21.91
C GLY A 283 -4.49 9.07 22.18
N LYS A 284 -4.84 10.34 22.37
CA LYS A 284 -6.19 10.75 22.83
C LYS A 284 -7.17 11.08 21.71
N TYR A 285 -6.82 10.81 20.46
CA TYR A 285 -7.71 11.10 19.33
C TYR A 285 -8.90 10.14 19.33
N GLU A 286 -10.11 10.69 19.25
CA GLU A 286 -11.34 9.91 19.27
C GLU A 286 -11.40 8.94 18.08
N GLY A 287 -11.71 7.67 18.35
CA GLY A 287 -11.72 6.62 17.32
C GLY A 287 -10.35 6.05 16.94
N ALA A 288 -9.23 6.63 17.39
CA ALA A 288 -7.90 6.12 17.04
C ALA A 288 -7.60 4.71 17.57
N GLY A 289 -8.23 4.34 18.70
CA GLY A 289 -8.21 2.98 19.24
C GLY A 289 -8.87 1.92 18.34
N LYS A 290 -9.59 2.33 17.28
CA LYS A 290 -10.29 1.45 16.33
C LYS A 290 -9.62 1.37 14.96
N TRP A 291 -8.61 2.18 14.69
CA TRP A 291 -7.93 2.22 13.39
C TRP A 291 -7.25 0.89 13.05
N PRO A 292 -7.48 0.27 11.88
CA PRO A 292 -6.79 -0.95 11.52
C PRO A 292 -5.26 -0.75 11.53
N ILE A 293 -4.51 -1.74 12.02
CA ILE A 293 -3.04 -1.73 12.00
C ILE A 293 -2.56 -3.02 11.34
N MET A 294 -1.92 -2.88 10.19
CA MET A 294 -1.27 -3.95 9.45
C MET A 294 0.24 -3.94 9.71
N VAL A 295 0.85 -5.11 9.76
CA VAL A 295 2.30 -5.31 9.80
C VAL A 295 2.73 -6.09 8.56
N MET A 296 3.85 -5.71 7.96
CA MET A 296 4.48 -6.39 6.82
C MET A 296 6.01 -6.39 6.94
N HIS A 297 6.66 -7.47 6.50
CA HIS A 297 8.11 -7.63 6.54
C HIS A 297 8.69 -8.00 5.16
N ARG A 298 9.07 -6.97 4.40
CA ARG A 298 9.42 -7.07 2.97
C ARG A 298 10.49 -8.14 2.67
N GLU A 299 11.55 -8.22 3.48
CA GLU A 299 12.65 -9.19 3.25
C GLU A 299 12.35 -10.59 3.80
N LEU A 300 11.40 -10.73 4.72
CA LEU A 300 10.94 -12.06 5.18
C LEU A 300 10.05 -12.69 4.10
N ALA A 301 9.24 -11.89 3.41
CA ALA A 301 8.44 -12.32 2.27
C ALA A 301 9.29 -12.99 1.18
N ARG A 302 10.45 -12.40 0.87
CA ARG A 302 11.44 -12.96 -0.08
C ARG A 302 11.89 -14.38 0.26
N GLN A 303 11.86 -14.73 1.54
CA GLN A 303 12.37 -16.01 2.05
C GLN A 303 11.24 -17.04 2.21
N GLY A 304 10.02 -16.72 1.79
CA GLY A 304 8.86 -17.59 1.96
C GLY A 304 8.36 -17.68 3.40
N ILE A 305 8.81 -16.79 4.28
CA ILE A 305 8.31 -16.67 5.65
C ILE A 305 7.07 -15.79 5.60
N THR A 306 5.95 -16.25 6.18
CA THR A 306 4.73 -15.44 6.30
C THR A 306 5.08 -14.11 6.95
N SER A 307 4.98 -13.04 6.19
CA SER A 307 5.60 -11.76 6.54
C SER A 307 4.59 -10.68 6.92
N TRP A 308 3.30 -10.98 6.86
CA TRP A 308 2.23 -10.02 7.12
C TRP A 308 1.25 -10.52 8.18
N ARG A 309 0.67 -9.59 8.94
CA ARG A 309 -0.43 -9.86 9.88
C ARG A 309 -1.19 -8.59 10.24
N TRP A 310 -2.43 -8.75 10.71
CA TRP A 310 -3.12 -7.69 11.43
C TRP A 310 -2.60 -7.61 12.87
N ALA A 311 -2.05 -6.46 13.27
CA ALA A 311 -1.83 -6.15 14.67
C ALA A 311 -3.13 -5.66 15.35
N ARG A 312 -3.98 -4.98 14.58
CA ARG A 312 -5.37 -4.69 14.93
C ARG A 312 -6.22 -4.82 13.68
N LYS A 313 -7.17 -5.76 13.68
CA LYS A 313 -8.05 -6.00 12.53
C LYS A 313 -9.01 -4.82 12.31
N PRO A 314 -9.48 -4.61 11.08
CA PRO A 314 -10.66 -3.80 10.85
C PRO A 314 -11.83 -4.33 11.67
N VAL A 315 -12.62 -3.42 12.25
CA VAL A 315 -13.88 -3.79 12.88
C VAL A 315 -14.84 -4.13 11.76
N GLU A 316 -15.26 -5.40 11.67
CA GLU A 316 -16.31 -5.82 10.75
C GLU A 316 -17.62 -5.10 11.10
N PRO A 317 -18.42 -4.68 10.11
CA PRO A 317 -19.74 -4.14 10.40
C PRO A 317 -20.54 -5.22 11.15
N ALA A 318 -21.20 -4.83 12.24
CA ALA A 318 -22.25 -5.66 12.81
C ALA A 318 -23.30 -5.84 11.70
N LEU A 319 -23.45 -7.07 11.19
CA LEU A 319 -24.57 -7.42 10.33
C LEU A 319 -25.83 -6.95 11.05
N SER A 320 -26.52 -5.95 10.50
CA SER A 320 -27.80 -5.51 11.03
C SER A 320 -28.72 -6.72 11.02
N ASP A 321 -29.10 -7.18 12.21
CA ASP A 321 -30.00 -8.30 12.42
C ASP A 321 -31.42 -7.86 12.02
N SER A 322 -31.65 -7.68 10.71
CA SER A 322 -32.95 -7.31 10.12
C SER A 322 -33.80 -8.54 9.81
N SER A 323 -33.59 -9.64 10.53
CA SER A 323 -34.37 -10.87 10.41
C SER A 323 -34.88 -11.39 11.75
N ARG A 324 -35.27 -10.48 12.65
CA ARG A 324 -36.15 -10.80 13.80
C ARG A 324 -37.11 -9.66 14.14
N THR A 325 -38.12 -9.46 13.31
CA THR A 325 -39.45 -9.16 13.87
C THR A 325 -40.52 -9.77 12.97
N LEU A 326 -41.47 -10.41 13.64
CA LEU A 326 -42.58 -11.26 13.20
C LEU A 326 -43.44 -10.67 12.07
#